data_AF-A0A7J3MXM8-F1
#
_entry.id   AF-A0A7J3MXM8-F1
#
_cell.length_a   1.000
_cell.length_b   1.000
_cell.length_c   1.000
_cell.angle_alpha   90.00
_cell.angle_beta   90.00
_cell.angle_gamma   90.00
#
_symmetry.space_group_name_H-M   'P 1'
#
loop_
_entity.id
_entity.type
_entity.pdbx_description
1 polymer ?
#
loop_
_entity_poly.entity_id
_entity_poly.type
_entity_poly.pdbx_seq_one_letter_code
_entity_poly.pdbx_strand_id
1 'polypeptide(L)'
;MNPWSGLMISVAVLAGGSSTRFFVNKLFYPFKGRPLIMYIIERLGLCRNVMKVIAIASPYNVHNLVDLGVETVVDNLCIGPIGGIYIATKM
;
A
#
# COMPACT_ATOMS: atom_id res chain seq x y z
N MET A 1 7.66 -22.22 -20.62
CA MET A 1 6.51 -21.47 -20.10
C MET A 1 6.85 -20.95 -18.72
N ASN A 2 6.47 -19.72 -18.38
CA ASN A 2 6.62 -19.19 -17.02
C ASN A 2 5.63 -19.96 -16.11
N PRO A 3 6.09 -20.67 -15.06
CA PRO A 3 5.20 -21.44 -14.18
C PRO A 3 4.18 -20.58 -13.41
N TRP A 4 4.39 -19.27 -13.36
CA TRP A 4 3.56 -18.30 -12.64
C TRP A 4 2.55 -17.58 -13.53
N SER A 5 2.50 -17.84 -14.84
CA SER A 5 1.66 -17.08 -15.78
C SER A 5 0.15 -17.19 -15.50
N GLY A 6 -0.28 -18.26 -14.81
CA GLY A 6 -1.67 -18.44 -14.36
C GLY A 6 -1.89 -18.13 -12.87
N LEU A 7 -0.84 -17.79 -12.11
CA LEU A 7 -0.99 -17.54 -10.68
C LEU A 7 -1.55 -16.13 -10.49
N MET A 8 -2.65 -16.07 -9.74
CA MET A 8 -3.22 -14.81 -9.30
C MET A 8 -2.61 -14.42 -7.94
N ILE A 9 -2.32 -13.14 -7.75
CA ILE A 9 -1.68 -12.63 -6.53
C ILE A 9 -2.44 -11.46 -5.91
N SER A 10 -2.38 -11.38 -4.58
CA SER A 10 -2.73 -10.18 -3.82
C SER A 10 -1.46 -9.37 -3.56
N VAL A 11 -1.55 -8.05 -3.68
CA VAL A 11 -0.40 -7.15 -3.47
C VAL A 11 -0.66 -6.28 -2.25
N ALA A 12 0.26 -6.34 -1.29
CA ALA A 12 0.27 -5.46 -0.13
C ALA A 12 1.19 -4.25 -0.38
N VAL A 13 0.63 -3.03 -0.33
CA VAL A 13 1.39 -1.78 -0.42
C VAL A 13 1.70 -1.29 0.98
N LEU A 14 2.98 -1.25 1.34
CA LEU A 14 3.41 -0.76 2.65
C LEU A 14 3.28 0.77 2.72
N ALA A 15 2.25 1.24 3.43
CA ALA A 15 1.83 2.64 3.56
C ALA A 15 1.82 3.12 5.03
N GLY A 16 2.56 2.45 5.92
CA GLY A 16 2.62 2.78 7.35
C GLY A 16 3.74 3.75 7.76
N GLY A 17 4.59 4.19 6.85
CA GLY A 17 5.79 4.96 7.19
C GLY A 17 5.50 6.36 7.76
N SER A 18 6.21 6.72 8.83
CA SER A 18 6.11 8.03 9.50
C SER A 18 6.72 9.21 8.72
N SER A 19 7.33 8.95 7.56
CA SER A 19 7.91 9.97 6.67
C SER A 19 8.91 10.94 7.32
N THR A 20 9.62 10.52 8.38
CA THR A 20 10.51 11.37 9.19
C THR A 20 11.61 12.08 8.39
N ARG A 21 12.09 11.46 7.32
CA ARG A 21 13.10 12.04 6.39
C ARG A 21 12.51 12.82 5.23
N PHE A 22 11.20 12.69 5.02
CA PHE A 22 10.47 13.33 3.91
C PHE A 22 9.78 14.62 4.37
N PHE A 23 9.83 14.95 5.67
CA PHE A 23 9.28 16.14 6.35
C PHE A 23 7.76 16.35 6.24
N VAL A 24 7.13 15.73 5.25
CA VAL A 24 5.69 15.68 5.01
C VAL A 24 5.27 14.24 4.77
N ASN A 25 3.97 13.95 4.85
CA ASN A 25 3.48 12.61 4.59
C ASN A 25 3.72 12.23 3.11
N LYS A 26 4.73 11.37 2.88
CA LYS A 26 5.18 10.99 1.54
C LYS A 26 4.07 10.38 0.68
N LEU A 27 3.14 9.65 1.29
CA LEU A 27 2.06 8.96 0.58
C LEU A 27 1.13 9.95 -0.13
N PHE A 28 0.84 11.05 0.55
CA PHE A 28 -0.05 12.12 0.07
C PHE A 28 0.71 13.27 -0.56
N TYR A 29 2.03 13.15 -0.72
CA TYR A 29 2.82 14.14 -1.43
C TYR A 29 2.26 14.30 -2.85
N PRO A 30 1.85 15.52 -3.25
CA PRO A 30 1.27 15.74 -4.56
C PRO A 30 2.38 15.62 -5.62
N PHE A 31 2.24 14.64 -6.50
CA PHE A 31 3.08 14.47 -7.67
C PHE A 31 2.21 14.56 -8.92
N LYS A 32 2.52 15.50 -9.82
CA LYS A 32 1.70 15.77 -11.02
C LYS A 32 0.20 15.91 -10.71
N GLY A 33 -0.15 16.60 -9.62
CA GLY A 33 -1.54 16.88 -9.23
C GLY A 33 -2.28 15.75 -8.52
N ARG A 34 -1.63 14.61 -8.21
CA ARG A 34 -2.26 13.48 -7.48
C ARG A 34 -1.37 12.97 -6.34
N PRO A 35 -1.95 12.40 -5.27
CA PRO A 35 -1.18 11.74 -4.20
C PRO A 35 -0.22 10.68 -4.75
N LEU A 36 1.02 10.65 -4.25
CA LEU A 36 2.05 9.71 -4.72
C LEU A 36 1.60 8.25 -4.66
N ILE A 37 0.84 7.86 -3.63
CA ILE A 37 0.32 6.50 -3.48
C ILE A 37 -0.65 6.10 -4.61
N MET A 38 -1.43 7.03 -5.17
CA MET A 38 -2.39 6.72 -6.22
C MET A 38 -1.71 6.16 -7.47
N TYR A 39 -0.52 6.65 -7.81
CA TYR A 39 0.26 6.11 -8.92
C TYR A 39 0.65 4.65 -8.71
N ILE A 40 0.90 4.23 -7.48
CA ILE A 40 1.24 2.84 -7.15
C ILE A 40 0.00 1.96 -7.29
N ILE A 41 -1.11 2.37 -6.67
CA ILE A 41 -2.38 1.63 -6.70
C ILE A 41 -2.88 1.45 -8.14
N GLU A 42 -2.92 2.53 -8.92
CA GLU A 42 -3.36 2.49 -10.32
C GLU A 42 -2.49 1.56 -11.17
N ARG A 43 -1.16 1.62 -11.00
CA ARG A 43 -0.23 0.77 -11.74
C ARG A 43 -0.41 -0.71 -11.40
N LEU A 44 -0.63 -1.03 -10.13
CA LEU A 44 -0.89 -2.40 -9.69
C LEU A 44 -2.26 -2.91 -10.18
N GLY A 45 -3.27 -2.05 -10.22
CA GLY A 45 -4.59 -2.39 -10.76
C GLY A 45 -4.59 -2.72 -12.27
N LEU A 46 -3.57 -2.29 -13.01
CA LEU A 46 -3.40 -2.63 -14.43
C LEU A 46 -2.69 -3.97 -14.65
N CYS A 47 -2.15 -4.61 -13.61
CA CYS A 47 -1.44 -5.87 -13.73
C CYS A 47 -2.43 -7.03 -13.87
N ARG A 48 -2.35 -7.78 -14.99
CA ARG A 48 -3.28 -8.88 -15.32
C ARG A 48 -3.43 -9.97 -14.25
N ASN A 49 -2.38 -10.21 -13.47
CA ASN A 49 -2.34 -11.27 -12.48
C ASN A 49 -2.58 -10.77 -11.05
N VAL A 50 -2.86 -9.47 -10.86
CA VAL A 50 -3.16 -8.90 -9.54
C VAL A 50 -4.66 -8.96 -9.32
N MET A 51 -5.10 -9.76 -8.36
CA MET A 51 -6.51 -9.83 -7.94
C MET A 51 -6.93 -8.64 -7.10
N LYS A 52 -6.01 -8.22 -6.23
CA LYS A 52 -6.33 -7.33 -5.12
C LYS A 52 -5.12 -6.52 -4.73
N VAL A 53 -5.34 -5.26 -4.41
CA VAL A 53 -4.33 -4.34 -3.89
C VAL A 53 -4.81 -3.85 -2.53
N ILE A 54 -4.04 -4.10 -1.48
CA ILE A 54 -4.37 -3.70 -0.10
C ILE A 54 -3.24 -2.81 0.41
N ALA A 55 -3.56 -1.64 0.95
CA ALA A 55 -2.59 -0.80 1.62
C ALA A 55 -2.47 -1.16 3.10
N ILE A 56 -1.25 -1.43 3.56
CA ILE A 56 -0.92 -1.69 4.96
C ILE A 56 -0.54 -0.35 5.60
N ALA A 57 -1.45 0.19 6.40
CA ALA A 57 -1.37 1.56 6.89
C ALA A 57 -1.14 1.61 8.39
N SER A 58 -0.42 2.61 8.87
CA SER A 58 -0.41 2.91 10.30
C SER A 58 -1.77 3.51 10.70
N PRO A 59 -2.13 3.47 11.99
CA PRO A 59 -3.38 4.10 12.49
C PRO A 59 -3.51 5.58 12.10
N TYR A 60 -2.39 6.29 11.95
CA TYR A 60 -2.36 7.70 11.56
C TYR A 60 -2.68 7.95 10.09
N ASN A 61 -2.46 6.97 9.21
CA ASN A 61 -2.60 7.12 7.76
C ASN A 61 -3.85 6.45 7.20
N VAL A 62 -4.46 5.52 7.94
CA VAL A 62 -5.56 4.69 7.43
C VAL A 62 -6.74 5.53 6.94
N HIS A 63 -7.16 6.54 7.70
CA HIS A 63 -8.29 7.39 7.33
C HIS A 63 -8.09 8.06 5.97
N ASN A 64 -6.93 8.69 5.77
CA ASN A 64 -6.61 9.37 4.51
C ASN A 64 -6.58 8.40 3.30
N LEU A 65 -6.24 7.12 3.51
CA LEU A 65 -6.25 6.12 2.43
C LEU A 65 -7.67 5.61 2.14
N VAL A 66 -8.49 5.42 3.19
CA VAL A 66 -9.91 5.07 3.04
C VAL A 66 -10.65 6.18 2.28
N ASP A 67 -10.36 7.45 2.57
CA ASP A 67 -10.95 8.60 1.87
C ASP A 67 -10.58 8.65 0.38
N LEU A 68 -9.43 8.07 0.01
CA LEU A 68 -9.01 7.89 -1.39
C LEU A 68 -9.61 6.63 -2.04
N GLY A 69 -10.47 5.89 -1.34
CA GLY A 69 -11.06 4.64 -1.81
C GLY A 69 -10.08 3.47 -1.87
N VAL A 70 -8.95 3.55 -1.16
CA VAL A 70 -7.95 2.48 -1.12
C VAL A 70 -8.34 1.49 -0.03
N GLU A 71 -8.47 0.21 -0.39
CA GLU A 71 -8.67 -0.86 0.58
C GLU A 71 -7.45 -0.96 1.50
N THR A 72 -7.70 -0.97 2.82
CA THR A 72 -6.64 -0.82 3.82
C THR A 72 -6.76 -1.81 4.95
N VAL A 73 -5.62 -2.20 5.51
CA VAL A 73 -5.50 -2.91 6.78
C VAL A 73 -4.56 -2.15 7.69
N VAL A 74 -4.92 -2.06 8.96
CA VAL A 74 -4.14 -1.32 9.96
C VAL A 74 -3.00 -2.18 10.51
N ASP A 75 -1.76 -1.69 10.36
CA ASP A 75 -0.59 -2.18 11.06
C ASP A 75 -0.45 -1.47 12.42
N ASN A 76 -0.99 -2.12 13.45
CA ASN A 76 -0.87 -1.66 14.84
C ASN A 76 0.50 -1.97 15.48
N LEU A 77 1.37 -2.76 14.82
CA LEU A 77 2.69 -3.07 15.37
C LEU A 77 3.60 -1.86 15.25
N CYS A 78 3.53 -1.13 14.14
CA CYS A 78 4.33 0.08 13.89
C CYS A 78 5.86 -0.11 14.05
N ILE A 79 6.37 -1.34 13.91
CA ILE A 79 7.80 -1.70 14.06
C ILE A 79 8.58 -1.62 12.74
N GLY A 80 8.27 -0.63 11.91
CA GLY A 80 8.86 -0.47 10.58
C GLY A 80 8.32 -1.46 9.55
N PRO A 81 8.99 -1.61 8.39
CA PRO A 81 8.46 -2.38 7.26
C PRO A 81 8.17 -3.86 7.58
N ILE A 82 8.92 -4.46 8.51
CA ILE A 82 8.73 -5.86 8.89
C ILE A 82 7.38 -6.09 9.58
N GLY A 83 6.89 -5.11 10.35
CA GLY A 83 5.54 -5.16 10.95
C GLY A 83 4.47 -5.22 9.86
N GLY A 84 4.57 -4.34 8.86
CA GLY A 84 3.67 -4.35 7.72
C GLY A 84 3.72 -5.64 6.90
N ILE A 85 4.92 -6.22 6.70
CA ILE A 85 5.07 -7.52 6.02
C ILE A 85 4.42 -8.64 6.84
N TYR A 86 4.67 -8.69 8.15
CA TYR A 86 4.05 -9.67 9.04
C TYR A 86 2.52 -9.62 8.95
N ILE A 87 1.95 -8.42 9.05
CA ILE A 87 0.51 -8.19 8.92
C ILE A 87 0.01 -8.64 7.53
N ALA A 88 0.73 -8.34 6.44
CA ALA A 88 0.39 -8.79 5.09
C ALA A 88 0.33 -10.32 4.94
N THR A 89 1.18 -11.06 5.65
CA THR A 89 1.16 -12.54 5.62
C THR A 89 0.04 -13.19 6.42
N LYS A 90 -0.72 -12.41 7.19
CA LYS A 90 -1.84 -12.88 8.02
C LYS A 90 -3.21 -12.63 7.38
N MET A 91 -3.23 -12.09 6.15
CA MET A 91 -4.45 -11.77 5.40
C MET A 91 -4.92 -12.91 4.51
#